data_AF-A0A2E0BSL5-F1
#
_entry.id   AF-A0A2E0BSL5-F1
#
_cell.length_a   1.000
_cell.length_b   1.000
_cell.length_c   1.000
_cell.angle_alpha   90.00
_cell.angle_beta   90.00
_cell.angle_gamma   90.00
#
_symmetry.space_group_name_H-M   'P 1'
#
loop_
_entity.id
_entity.type
_entity.pdbx_description
1 polymer ?
#
loop_
_entity_poly.entity_id
_entity_poly.type
_entity_poly.pdbx_seq_one_letter_code
_entity_poly.pdbx_strand_id
1 'polypeptide(L)'
;MINLLSNLNHRDQDNLCKVLQCNKEELSRLFKQAEKLYSKKYSLYEIYMKVLQQGFNVREATLIGILCGSIIGYNFAEEDMENAIKDKLFNAFKNNNLYNNRK
;
A
#
# COMPACT_ATOMS: atom_id res chain seq x y z
N MET A 1 5.28 -6.78 -4.59
CA MET A 1 4.58 -6.74 -3.29
C MET A 1 5.51 -6.04 -2.32
N ILE A 2 5.08 -4.94 -1.69
CA ILE A 2 5.94 -4.17 -0.77
C ILE A 2 6.15 -5.00 0.49
N ASN A 3 7.38 -5.40 0.77
CA ASN A 3 7.72 -6.03 2.05
C ASN A 3 7.87 -4.92 3.10
N LEU A 4 6.77 -4.56 3.75
CA LEU A 4 6.72 -3.44 4.70
C LEU A 4 7.61 -3.69 5.92
N LEU A 5 7.78 -4.95 6.33
CA LEU A 5 8.57 -5.30 7.51
C LEU A 5 10.07 -5.08 7.28
N SER A 6 10.56 -5.32 6.05
CA SER A 6 11.98 -5.11 5.72
C SER A 6 12.39 -3.62 5.70
N ASN A 7 11.43 -2.70 5.70
CA ASN A 7 11.71 -1.27 5.75
C ASN A 7 11.99 -0.75 7.17
N LEU A 8 11.75 -1.58 8.19
CA LEU A 8 12.04 -1.23 9.59
C LEU A 8 13.42 -1.75 9.99
N ASN A 9 14.23 -0.88 10.57
CA ASN A 9 15.46 -1.31 11.22
C ASN A 9 15.16 -2.13 12.50
N HIS A 10 16.16 -2.85 13.02
CA HIS A 10 15.99 -3.72 14.18
C HIS A 10 15.47 -2.97 15.43
N ARG A 11 15.91 -1.73 15.64
CA ARG A 11 15.48 -0.91 16.79
C ARG A 11 14.00 -0.56 16.70
N ASP A 12 13.50 -0.24 15.52
CA ASP A 12 12.10 0.09 15.30
C ASP A 12 11.20 -1.13 15.44
N GLN A 13 11.65 -2.30 14.98
CA GLN A 13 10.96 -3.56 15.22
C GLN A 13 10.85 -3.87 16.71
N ASP A 14 11.95 -3.74 17.47
CA ASP A 14 11.94 -3.98 18.91
C ASP A 14 11.03 -2.99 19.65
N ASN A 15 10.99 -1.73 19.23
CA ASN A 15 10.10 -0.72 19.79
C ASN A 15 8.63 -1.04 19.50
N LEU A 16 8.31 -1.49 18.28
CA LEU A 16 6.95 -1.92 17.92
C LEU A 16 6.51 -3.12 18.76
N CYS A 17 7.36 -4.14 18.90
CA CYS A 17 7.09 -5.29 19.77
C CYS A 17 6.75 -4.85 21.20
N LYS A 18 7.50 -3.88 21.76
CA LYS A 18 7.21 -3.34 23.11
C LYS A 18 5.87 -2.63 23.19
N VAL A 19 5.54 -1.78 22.21
CA VAL A 19 4.28 -1.02 22.18
C VAL A 19 3.09 -1.95 22.01
N LEU A 20 3.20 -2.93 21.10
CA LEU A 20 2.15 -3.89 20.80
C LEU A 20 2.03 -4.98 21.88
N GLN A 21 3.07 -5.14 22.71
CA GLN A 21 3.21 -6.21 23.69
C GLN A 21 3.21 -7.59 23.01
N CYS A 22 3.98 -7.72 21.92
CA CYS A 22 4.08 -8.92 21.11
C CYS A 22 5.54 -9.32 20.84
N ASN A 23 5.75 -10.56 20.36
CA ASN A 23 7.05 -11.03 19.87
C ASN A 23 7.24 -10.74 18.37
N LYS A 24 8.44 -11.02 17.85
CA LYS A 24 8.78 -10.74 16.44
C LYS A 24 7.96 -11.58 15.46
N GLU A 25 7.62 -12.81 15.83
CA GLU A 25 6.77 -13.69 15.05
C GLU A 25 5.34 -13.13 14.93
N GLU A 26 4.78 -12.63 16.02
CA GLU A 26 3.48 -11.96 16.07
C GLU A 26 3.50 -10.64 15.30
N LEU A 27 4.55 -9.83 15.47
CA LEU A 27 4.75 -8.63 14.64
C LEU A 27 4.76 -8.98 13.15
N SER A 28 5.50 -10.03 12.74
CA SER A 28 5.52 -10.48 11.36
C SER A 28 4.14 -10.95 10.86
N ARG A 29 3.33 -11.57 11.73
CA ARG A 29 1.95 -11.95 11.39
C ARG A 29 1.05 -10.73 11.14
N LEU A 30 1.17 -9.67 11.94
CA LEU A 30 0.41 -8.43 11.75
C LEU A 30 0.73 -7.77 10.40
N PHE A 31 2.02 -7.74 10.02
CA PHE A 31 2.45 -7.24 8.71
C PHE A 31 1.85 -8.07 7.56
N LYS A 32 1.94 -9.41 7.66
CA LYS A 32 1.32 -10.31 6.68
C LYS A 32 -0.20 -10.18 6.62
N GLN A 33 -0.86 -9.88 7.74
CA GLN A 33 -2.30 -9.64 7.76
C GLN A 33 -2.66 -8.35 7.04
N ALA A 34 -1.92 -7.27 7.23
CA ALA A 34 -2.11 -6.03 6.47
C ALA A 34 -1.92 -6.25 4.96
N GLU A 35 -0.90 -7.02 4.56
CA GLU A 35 -0.69 -7.40 3.15
C GLU A 35 -1.86 -8.24 2.60
N LYS A 36 -2.41 -9.17 3.38
CA LYS A 36 -3.57 -9.99 2.97
C LYS A 36 -4.87 -9.19 2.88
N LEU A 37 -5.07 -8.26 3.81
CA LEU A 37 -6.21 -7.35 3.82
C LEU A 37 -6.20 -6.46 2.58
N TYR A 38 -5.00 -6.08 2.14
CA TYR A 38 -4.81 -5.46 0.85
C TYR A 38 -4.75 -6.50 -0.28
N SER A 39 -5.90 -6.99 -0.71
CA SER A 39 -6.07 -7.51 -2.08
C SER A 39 -6.84 -6.45 -2.85
N LYS A 40 -6.40 -6.07 -4.07
CA LYS A 40 -6.94 -4.98 -4.92
C LYS A 40 -8.48 -5.03 -5.18
N LYS A 41 -9.19 -6.00 -4.62
CA LYS A 41 -10.64 -6.21 -4.74
C LYS A 41 -11.47 -5.59 -3.62
N TYR A 42 -10.88 -5.18 -2.50
CA TYR A 42 -11.64 -4.62 -1.38
C TYR A 42 -11.63 -3.09 -1.39
N SER A 43 -12.82 -2.50 -1.23
CA SER A 43 -13.00 -1.08 -0.92
C SER A 43 -12.42 -0.73 0.46
N LEU A 44 -12.18 0.56 0.69
CA LEU A 44 -11.72 1.05 2.00
C LEU A 44 -12.67 0.64 3.14
N TYR A 45 -13.97 0.68 2.88
CA TYR A 45 -14.99 0.25 3.84
C TYR A 45 -14.87 -1.26 4.17
N GLU A 46 -14.68 -2.11 3.16
CA GLU A 46 -14.51 -3.55 3.38
C GLU A 46 -13.21 -3.88 4.13
N ILE A 47 -12.12 -3.16 3.85
CA ILE A 47 -10.86 -3.28 4.60
C ILE A 47 -11.10 -2.90 6.07
N TYR A 48 -11.76 -1.76 6.31
CA TYR A 48 -12.11 -1.30 7.65
C TYR A 48 -12.94 -2.34 8.42
N MET A 49 -14.01 -2.86 7.79
CA MET A 49 -14.85 -3.89 8.41
C MET A 49 -14.09 -5.18 8.72
N LYS A 50 -13.20 -5.62 7.82
CA LYS A 50 -12.39 -6.82 8.05
C LYS A 50 -11.38 -6.64 9.19
N VAL A 51 -10.83 -5.44 9.39
CA VAL A 51 -9.97 -5.15 10.54
C VAL A 51 -10.78 -5.25 11.84
N LEU A 52 -11.96 -4.64 11.89
CA LEU A 52 -12.82 -4.68 13.08
C LEU A 52 -13.30 -6.11 13.42
N GLN A 53 -13.59 -6.93 12.42
CA GLN A 53 -14.09 -8.30 12.61
C GLN A 53 -13.03 -9.30 13.10
N GLN A 54 -11.73 -8.99 12.94
CA GLN A 54 -10.64 -9.91 13.31
C GLN A 54 -10.31 -9.91 14.81
N GLY A 55 -10.97 -9.07 15.61
CA GLY A 55 -10.78 -9.04 17.06
C GLY A 55 -9.45 -8.44 17.50
N PHE A 56 -8.80 -7.65 16.63
CA PHE A 56 -7.58 -6.92 16.98
C PHE A 56 -7.83 -5.95 18.12
N ASN A 57 -6.83 -5.81 19.00
CA ASN A 57 -6.83 -4.70 19.94
C ASN A 57 -6.55 -3.38 19.20
N VAL A 58 -6.79 -2.24 19.87
CA VAL A 58 -6.67 -0.91 19.26
C VAL A 58 -5.26 -0.67 18.69
N ARG A 59 -4.20 -1.18 19.33
CA ARG A 59 -2.82 -0.96 18.88
C ARG A 59 -2.51 -1.74 17.60
N GLU A 60 -2.94 -2.99 17.56
CA GLU A 60 -2.82 -3.85 16.37
C GLU A 60 -3.65 -3.31 15.20
N ALA A 61 -4.92 -2.95 15.45
CA ALA A 61 -5.79 -2.37 14.44
C ALA A 61 -5.22 -1.06 13.90
N THR A 62 -4.60 -0.24 14.77
CA THR A 62 -3.92 0.99 14.35
C THR A 62 -2.73 0.71 13.45
N LEU A 63 -1.86 -0.24 13.83
CA LEU A 63 -0.72 -0.63 12.99
C LEU A 63 -1.22 -1.15 11.62
N ILE A 64 -2.18 -2.07 11.62
CA ILE A 64 -2.74 -2.63 10.39
C ILE A 64 -3.34 -1.52 9.51
N GLY A 65 -4.07 -0.57 10.10
CA GLY A 65 -4.63 0.59 9.39
C GLY A 65 -3.55 1.45 8.72
N ILE A 66 -2.47 1.76 9.43
CA ILE A 66 -1.32 2.52 8.89
C ILE A 66 -0.67 1.75 7.73
N LEU A 67 -0.47 0.44 7.88
CA LEU A 67 0.12 -0.41 6.86
C LEU A 67 -0.78 -0.48 5.62
N CYS A 68 -2.08 -0.74 5.79
CA CYS A 68 -3.05 -0.74 4.68
C CYS A 68 -3.09 0.60 3.95
N GLY A 69 -3.12 1.72 4.68
CA GLY A 69 -3.09 3.06 4.09
C GLY A 69 -1.83 3.32 3.27
N SER A 70 -0.67 2.88 3.77
CA SER A 70 0.61 2.97 3.03
C SER A 70 0.57 2.18 1.73
N ILE A 71 0.00 0.97 1.75
CA ILE A 71 -0.13 0.15 0.53
C ILE A 71 -1.09 0.80 -0.47
N ILE A 72 -2.26 1.26 -0.01
CA ILE A 72 -3.25 1.93 -0.86
C ILE A 72 -2.62 3.17 -1.53
N GLY A 73 -1.95 4.01 -0.74
CA GLY A 73 -1.30 5.23 -1.23
C GLY A 73 -0.23 4.95 -2.28
N TYR A 74 0.60 3.93 -2.08
CA TYR A 74 1.59 3.52 -3.08
C TYR A 74 0.93 3.10 -4.40
N ASN A 75 -0.11 2.27 -4.36
CA ASN A 75 -0.77 1.80 -5.58
C ASN A 75 -1.46 2.93 -6.33
N PHE A 76 -2.08 3.88 -5.59
CA PHE A 76 -2.66 5.07 -6.20
C PHE A 76 -1.60 5.91 -6.90
N ALA A 77 -0.44 6.12 -6.26
CA ALA A 77 0.67 6.86 -6.87
C ALA A 77 1.26 6.14 -8.10
N GLU A 78 1.35 4.80 -8.05
CA GLU A 78 1.80 3.97 -9.18
C GLU A 78 0.86 4.11 -10.39
N GLU A 79 -0.46 4.02 -10.15
CA GLU A 79 -1.48 4.16 -11.20
C GLU A 79 -1.51 5.57 -11.79
N ASP A 80 -1.44 6.61 -10.95
CA ASP A 80 -1.38 8.01 -11.39
C ASP A 80 -0.15 8.26 -12.27
N MET A 81 1.01 7.72 -11.87
CA MET A 81 2.24 7.82 -12.65
C MET A 81 2.13 7.08 -14.00
N GLU A 82 1.52 5.89 -14.02
CA GLU A 82 1.28 5.12 -15.24
C GLU A 82 0.39 5.89 -16.22
N ASN A 83 -0.71 6.48 -15.73
CA ASN A 83 -1.61 7.30 -16.54
C ASN A 83 -0.92 8.55 -17.08
N ALA A 84 -0.13 9.25 -16.25
CA ALA A 84 0.64 10.41 -16.68
C ALA A 84 1.65 10.06 -17.80
N ILE A 85 2.27 8.87 -17.76
CA ILE A 85 3.17 8.40 -18.81
C ILE A 85 2.39 8.10 -20.10
N LYS A 86 1.25 7.40 -20.00
CA LYS A 86 0.37 7.10 -21.15
C LYS A 86 -0.07 8.38 -21.85
N ASP A 87 -0.48 9.39 -21.10
CA ASP A 87 -0.92 10.68 -21.65
C ASP A 87 0.22 11.41 -22.36
N LYS A 88 1.42 11.43 -21.76
CA LYS A 88 2.61 12.01 -22.40
C LYS A 88 2.95 11.31 -23.72
N LEU A 89 2.93 9.98 -23.74
CA LEU A 89 3.18 9.19 -24.95
C LEU A 89 2.11 9.44 -26.01
N PHE A 90 0.83 9.38 -25.64
CA PHE A 90 -0.29 9.63 -26.55
C PHE A 90 -0.18 11.02 -27.21
N ASN A 91 0.09 12.05 -26.42
CA ASN A 91 0.28 13.41 -26.92
C ASN A 91 1.49 13.55 -27.85
N ALA A 92 2.62 12.92 -27.50
CA ALA A 92 3.82 12.93 -28.36
C ALA A 92 3.54 12.29 -29.73
N PHE A 93 2.87 11.13 -29.76
CA PHE A 93 2.51 10.46 -31.02
C PHE A 93 1.46 11.25 -31.83
N LYS A 94 0.43 11.80 -31.18
CA LYS A 94 -0.58 12.63 -31.84
C LYS A 94 0.04 13.86 -32.50
N ASN A 95 0.95 14.54 -31.82
CA ASN A 95 1.61 15.75 -32.32
C ASN A 95 2.59 15.44 -33.47
N ASN A 96 3.30 14.31 -33.42
CA ASN A 96 4.14 13.86 -34.54
C ASN A 96 3.31 13.53 -35.80
N ASN A 97 2.17 12.88 -35.65
CA ASN A 97 1.27 12.59 -36.77
C ASN A 97 0.68 13.87 -37.39
N LEU A 98 0.37 14.88 -36.58
CA LEU A 98 -0.08 16.19 -37.07
C LEU A 98 1.02 16.96 -37.82
N TYR A 99 2.28 16.84 -37.39
CA TYR A 99 3.41 17.47 -38.07
C TYR A 99 3.72 16.81 -39.42
N ASN A 100 3.67 15.48 -39.49
CA ASN A 100 3.93 14.73 -40.73
C ASN A 100 2.81 14.91 -41.78
N ASN A 101 1.55 15.12 -41.36
CA ASN A 101 0.44 15.38 -42.28
C ASN A 101 0.35 16.82 -42.78
N ARG A 102 1.22 17.73 -42.31
CA ARG A 102 1.31 19.14 -42.74
C ARG A 102 2.50 19.43 -43.65
N LYS A 103 3.32 18.43 -43.95
CA LYS A 103 4.36 18.46 -44.98
C LYS A 103 3.87 17.77 -46.23
#